data_AF-A0AA51MWX4-F1
#
_entry.id   AF-A0AA51MWX4-F1
#
_cell.length_a   1.000
_cell.length_b   1.000
_cell.length_c   1.000
_cell.angle_alpha   90.00
_cell.angle_beta   90.00
_cell.angle_gamma   90.00
#
_symmetry.space_group_name_H-M   'P 1'
#
loop_
_entity.id
_entity.type
_entity.pdbx_description
1 polymer ?
#
loop_
_entity_poly.entity_id
_entity_poly.type
_entity_poly.pdbx_seq_one_letter_code
_entity_poly.pdbx_strand_id
1 'polypeptide(L)'
;MKHYDYVEWVLYKNNLLDDGIREEMEEHLYLCDECMQIFLSLIDEEEIQIAASIVPEDFTDKVMDNVKVIRPMKKPVKKKIKLTNDFFMYYVAVASVAIILTANGFFGRMVEAVPQIASNITMEDSRLKANTIYNMSEKITNRTSSFINDFKFNRK
;
A
#
# COMPACT_ATOMS: atom_id res chain seq x y z
N MET A 1 -4.88 -15.72 6.20
CA MET A 1 -3.63 -14.95 6.12
C MET A 1 -2.71 -15.70 5.16
N LYS A 2 -1.94 -15.00 4.33
CA LYS A 2 -1.01 -15.66 3.41
C LYS A 2 0.25 -16.04 4.21
N HIS A 3 0.61 -17.31 4.17
CA HIS A 3 1.92 -17.77 4.60
C HIS A 3 2.85 -17.71 3.40
N TYR A 4 4.11 -17.36 3.64
CA TYR A 4 5.14 -17.35 2.61
C TYR A 4 5.87 -18.69 2.59
N ASP A 5 6.15 -19.18 1.40
CA ASP A 5 6.80 -20.46 1.18
C ASP A 5 8.32 -20.36 1.40
N TYR A 6 8.97 -21.51 1.54
CA TYR A 6 10.42 -21.63 1.71
C TYR A 6 11.21 -20.85 0.64
N VAL A 7 10.78 -20.95 -0.62
CA VAL A 7 11.45 -20.27 -1.74
C VAL A 7 11.39 -18.74 -1.59
N GLU A 8 10.26 -18.21 -1.11
CA GLU A 8 10.09 -16.76 -0.91
C GLU A 8 11.02 -16.26 0.20
N TRP A 9 11.19 -17.03 1.28
CA TRP A 9 12.15 -16.71 2.34
C TRP A 9 13.61 -16.82 1.88
N VAL A 10 13.94 -17.73 0.95
CA VAL A 10 15.27 -17.77 0.32
C VAL A 10 15.52 -16.52 -0.53
N LEU A 11 14.52 -16.05 -1.28
CA LEU A 11 14.63 -14.80 -2.04
C LEU A 11 14.79 -13.58 -1.12
N TYR A 12 14.06 -13.56 -0.01
CA TYR A 12 14.20 -12.57 1.06
C TYR A 12 15.62 -12.58 1.65
N LYS A 13 16.15 -13.74 2.05
CA LYS A 13 17.50 -13.91 2.60
C LYS A 13 18.59 -13.39 1.65
N ASN A 14 18.41 -13.61 0.34
CA ASN A 14 19.36 -13.15 -0.69
C ASN A 14 19.15 -11.70 -1.14
N ASN A 15 18.23 -10.95 -0.50
CA ASN A 15 17.89 -9.58 -0.83
C ASN A 15 17.50 -9.38 -2.30
N LEU A 16 16.77 -10.35 -2.87
CA LEU A 16 16.31 -10.37 -4.27
C LEU A 16 14.87 -9.87 -4.44
N LEU A 17 14.26 -9.37 -3.37
CA LEU A 17 12.89 -8.86 -3.36
C LEU A 17 12.87 -7.33 -3.39
N ASP A 18 11.77 -6.78 -3.91
CA ASP A 18 11.50 -5.35 -3.84
C ASP A 18 11.29 -4.90 -2.39
N ASP A 19 11.67 -3.66 -2.08
CA ASP A 19 11.64 -3.12 -0.71
C ASP A 19 10.24 -3.17 -0.09
N GLY A 20 9.18 -2.95 -0.88
CA GLY A 20 7.80 -3.01 -0.37
C GLY A 20 7.37 -4.42 0.03
N ILE A 21 7.77 -5.43 -0.75
CA ILE A 21 7.48 -6.85 -0.44
C ILE A 21 8.29 -7.28 0.78
N ARG A 22 9.53 -6.80 0.90
CA ARG A 22 10.40 -7.10 2.04
C ARG A 22 9.79 -6.60 3.35
N GLU A 23 9.26 -5.38 3.38
CA GLU A 23 8.59 -4.81 4.55
C GLU A 23 7.34 -5.62 4.95
N GLU A 24 6.49 -6.01 3.99
CA GLU A 24 5.33 -6.87 4.26
C GLU A 24 5.73 -8.24 4.85
N MET A 25 6.81 -8.83 4.35
CA MET A 25 7.34 -10.09 4.86
C MET A 25 7.92 -9.95 6.28
N GLU A 26 8.62 -8.85 6.56
CA GLU A 26 9.11 -8.54 7.90
C GLU A 26 7.96 -8.38 8.90
N GLU A 27 6.93 -7.60 8.54
CA GLU A 27 5.72 -7.45 9.36
C GLU A 27 5.05 -8.80 9.64
N HIS A 28 5.05 -9.71 8.66
CA HIS A 28 4.48 -11.04 8.81
C HIS A 28 5.25 -11.90 9.82
N LEU A 29 6.59 -11.82 9.86
CA LEU A 29 7.42 -12.55 10.82
C LEU A 29 7.07 -12.18 12.27
N TYR A 30 6.70 -10.93 12.56
CA TYR A 30 6.28 -10.53 13.90
C TYR A 30 4.94 -11.11 14.35
N LEU A 31 4.12 -11.59 13.42
CA LEU A 31 2.74 -12.01 13.68
C LEU A 31 2.53 -13.52 13.49
N CYS A 32 3.44 -14.23 12.81
CA CYS A 32 3.27 -15.63 12.44
C CYS A 32 4.45 -16.50 12.87
N ASP A 33 4.22 -17.33 13.90
CA ASP A 33 5.22 -18.28 14.42
C ASP A 33 5.65 -19.33 13.39
N GLU A 34 4.74 -19.77 12.53
CA GLU A 34 5.03 -20.79 11.51
C GLU A 34 6.03 -20.27 10.47
N CYS A 35 5.78 -19.08 9.94
CA CYS A 35 6.71 -18.44 9.00
C CYS A 35 8.04 -18.07 9.65
N MET A 36 8.03 -17.69 10.94
CA MET A 36 9.25 -17.50 11.71
C MET A 36 10.08 -18.79 11.79
N GLN A 37 9.46 -19.93 12.08
CA GLN A 37 10.19 -21.21 12.14
C GLN A 37 10.79 -21.60 10.80
N ILE A 38 10.05 -21.42 9.69
CA ILE A 38 10.56 -21.67 8.35
C ILE A 38 11.76 -20.75 8.07
N PHE A 39 11.64 -19.46 8.37
CA PHE A 39 12.73 -18.51 8.18
C PHE A 39 13.98 -18.87 8.99
N LEU A 40 13.83 -19.21 10.27
CA LEU A 40 14.95 -19.63 11.12
C LEU A 40 15.61 -20.94 10.63
N SER A 41 14.83 -21.84 10.01
CA SER A 41 15.36 -23.08 9.44
C SER A 41 16.28 -22.86 8.22
N LEU A 42 16.27 -21.66 7.64
CA LEU A 42 17.16 -21.28 6.53
C LEU A 42 18.57 -20.90 7.00
N ILE A 43 18.78 -20.71 8.30
CA ILE A 43 20.09 -20.38 8.85
C ILE A 43 20.92 -21.65 8.88
N ASP A 44 22.03 -21.67 8.17
CA ASP A 44 22.92 -22.83 8.11
C ASP A 44 23.97 -22.81 9.23
N GLU A 45 24.61 -23.96 9.46
CA GLU A 45 25.65 -24.09 10.48
C GLU A 45 26.87 -23.22 10.15
N GLU A 46 27.16 -22.99 8.88
CA GLU A 46 28.30 -22.16 8.45
C GLU A 46 28.10 -20.70 8.85
N GLU A 47 26.91 -20.16 8.65
CA GLU A 47 26.47 -18.84 9.08
C GLU A 47 26.55 -18.68 10.60
N ILE A 48 26.18 -19.72 11.36
CA ILE A 48 26.29 -19.73 12.83
C ILE A 48 27.76 -19.63 13.24
N GLN A 49 28.65 -20.39 12.61
CA GLN A 49 30.09 -20.35 12.91
C GLN A 49 30.72 -19.01 12.53
N ILE A 50 30.34 -18.45 11.38
CA ILE A 50 30.78 -17.11 10.96
C ILE A 50 30.32 -16.07 11.98
N ALA A 51 29.04 -16.10 12.38
CA ALA A 51 28.51 -15.18 13.39
C ALA A 51 29.26 -15.30 14.73
N ALA A 52 29.54 -16.52 15.19
CA ALA A 52 30.32 -16.77 16.41
C ALA A 52 31.75 -16.21 16.35
N SER A 53 32.36 -16.17 15.15
CA SER A 53 33.69 -15.57 14.96
C SER A 53 33.69 -14.03 14.98
N ILE A 54 32.57 -13.41 14.61
CA ILE A 54 32.41 -11.96 14.51
C ILE A 54 31.92 -11.36 15.82
N VAL A 55 31.06 -12.09 16.55
CA VAL A 55 30.41 -11.62 17.78
C VAL A 55 31.21 -12.11 18.99
N PRO A 56 31.86 -11.20 19.76
CA PRO A 56 32.53 -11.58 21.00
C PRO A 56 31.54 -12.18 22.01
N GLU A 57 32.01 -13.11 22.85
CA GLU A 57 31.18 -13.70 23.93
C GLU A 57 30.62 -12.63 24.88
N ASP A 58 31.35 -11.52 25.08
CA ASP A 58 30.95 -10.40 25.93
C ASP A 58 30.09 -9.33 25.24
N PHE A 59 29.67 -9.58 23.99
CA PHE A 59 28.91 -8.62 23.19
C PHE A 59 27.62 -8.18 23.90
N THR A 60 26.82 -9.13 24.38
CA THR A 60 25.54 -8.84 25.05
C THR A 60 25.75 -7.98 26.29
N ASP A 61 26.74 -8.33 27.12
CA ASP A 61 27.05 -7.58 28.36
C ASP A 61 27.52 -6.15 28.04
N LYS A 62 28.42 -6.00 27.07
CA LYS A 62 28.88 -4.69 26.61
C LYS A 62 27.75 -3.83 26.04
N VAL A 63 26.85 -4.40 25.23
CA VAL A 63 25.70 -3.65 24.68
C VAL A 63 24.77 -3.21 25.81
N MET A 64 24.43 -4.11 26.73
CA MET A 64 23.55 -3.80 27.85
C MET A 64 24.15 -2.73 28.78
N ASP A 65 25.46 -2.75 29.01
CA ASP A 65 26.14 -1.71 29.80
C ASP A 65 26.12 -0.36 29.10
N ASN A 66 26.26 -0.31 27.77
CA ASN A 66 26.13 0.93 27.00
C ASN A 66 24.69 1.48 27.03
N VAL A 67 23.67 0.62 27.01
CA VAL A 67 22.26 1.04 27.03
C VAL A 67 21.85 1.59 28.40
N LYS A 68 22.43 1.10 29.52
CA LYS A 68 22.16 1.63 30.87
C LYS A 68 22.51 3.11 31.03
N VAL A 69 23.47 3.62 30.24
CA VAL A 69 23.90 5.03 30.27
C VAL A 69 22.86 5.96 29.59
N ILE A 70 21.98 5.41 28.77
CA ILE A 70 20.91 6.16 28.11
C ILE A 70 19.85 6.48 29.16
N ARG A 71 19.99 7.65 29.79
CA ARG A 71 18.96 8.18 30.70
C ARG A 71 17.62 8.15 29.97
N PRO A 72 16.53 7.64 30.57
CA PRO A 72 15.22 7.73 29.96
C PRO A 72 14.95 9.20 29.65
N MET A 73 14.71 9.52 28.37
CA MET A 73 14.30 10.85 27.96
C MET A 73 13.18 11.29 28.92
N LYS A 74 13.40 12.38 29.66
CA LYS A 74 12.36 12.96 30.51
C LYS A 74 11.17 13.19 29.61
N LYS A 75 10.11 12.40 29.79
CA LYS A 75 8.86 12.56 29.04
C LYS A 75 8.48 14.04 29.15
N PRO A 76 8.29 14.77 28.04
CA PRO A 76 7.84 16.14 28.11
C PRO A 76 6.54 16.14 28.91
N VAL A 77 6.53 16.85 30.04
CA VAL A 77 5.35 16.99 30.88
C VAL A 77 4.29 17.63 29.99
N LYS A 78 3.32 16.84 29.53
CA LYS A 78 2.21 17.33 28.71
C LYS A 78 1.46 18.36 29.55
N LYS A 79 1.68 19.65 29.27
CA LYS A 79 0.83 20.72 29.82
C LYS A 79 -0.59 20.39 29.41
N LYS A 80 -1.50 20.26 30.38
CA LYS A 80 -2.93 20.08 30.11
C LYS A 80 -3.41 21.29 29.31
N ILE A 81 -3.59 21.12 28.00
CA ILE A 81 -4.23 22.11 27.15
C ILE A 81 -5.69 22.16 27.62
N LYS A 82 -6.14 23.33 28.11
CA LYS A 82 -7.56 23.56 28.35
C LYS A 82 -8.23 23.50 26.97
N LEU A 83 -9.05 22.49 26.71
CA LEU A 83 -9.92 22.49 25.53
C LEU A 83 -10.88 23.68 25.69
N THR A 84 -10.61 24.78 24.99
CA THR A 84 -11.55 25.88 24.86
C THR A 84 -12.68 25.44 23.93
N ASN A 85 -13.87 25.99 24.17
CA ASN A 85 -15.12 25.65 23.48
C ASN A 85 -15.15 26.11 21.99
N ASP A 86 -13.99 26.46 21.43
CA ASP A 86 -13.85 27.05 20.09
C ASP A 86 -14.30 26.07 19.01
N PHE A 87 -14.01 24.77 19.17
CA PHE A 87 -14.45 23.73 18.24
C PHE A 87 -15.96 23.64 18.09
N PHE A 88 -16.72 23.87 19.17
CA PHE A 88 -18.17 23.87 19.12
C PHE A 88 -18.69 25.08 18.33
N MET A 89 -18.09 26.26 18.53
CA MET A 89 -18.46 27.47 17.80
C MET A 89 -18.17 27.36 16.30
N TYR A 90 -17.02 26.80 15.92
CA TYR A 90 -16.70 26.51 14.52
C TYR A 90 -17.67 25.49 13.90
N TYR A 91 -18.03 24.44 14.63
CA TYR A 91 -18.98 23.44 14.15
C TYR A 91 -20.37 24.04 13.89
N VAL A 92 -20.86 24.87 14.80
CA VAL A 92 -22.14 25.58 14.64
C VAL A 92 -22.12 26.51 13.42
N ALA A 93 -21.02 27.25 13.21
CA ALA A 93 -20.85 28.11 12.04
C ALA A 93 -20.89 27.30 10.72
N VAL A 94 -20.16 26.20 10.62
CA VAL A 94 -20.16 25.36 9.41
C VAL A 94 -21.53 24.71 9.18
N ALA A 95 -22.14 24.17 10.23
CA ALA A 95 -23.45 23.51 10.14
C ALA A 95 -24.55 24.47 9.68
N SER A 96 -24.55 25.70 10.19
CA SER A 96 -25.52 26.73 9.78
C SER A 96 -25.39 27.08 8.29
N VAL A 97 -24.17 27.25 7.78
CA VAL A 97 -23.93 27.48 6.35
C VAL A 97 -24.43 26.30 5.51
N ALA A 98 -24.15 25.07 5.93
CA ALA A 98 -24.58 23.86 5.21
C ALA A 98 -26.11 23.72 5.15
N ILE A 99 -26.80 23.99 6.27
CA ILE A 99 -28.27 23.97 6.33
C ILE A 99 -28.86 25.05 5.43
N ILE A 100 -28.33 26.28 5.46
CA ILE A 100 -28.81 27.37 4.61
C ILE A 100 -28.63 27.03 3.13
N LEU A 101 -27.44 26.54 2.72
CA LEU A 101 -27.18 26.14 1.34
C LEU A 101 -28.12 25.02 0.87
N THR A 102 -28.39 24.05 1.74
CA THR A 102 -29.27 22.92 1.44
C THR A 102 -30.73 23.35 1.37
N ALA A 103 -31.20 24.16 2.32
CA ALA A 103 -32.58 24.66 2.37
C ALA A 103 -32.92 25.57 1.19
N ASN A 104 -31.96 26.33 0.68
CA ASN A 104 -32.14 27.16 -0.53
C ASN A 104 -32.05 26.36 -1.84
N GLY A 105 -31.83 25.05 -1.79
CA GLY A 105 -31.77 24.18 -2.97
C GLY A 105 -30.55 24.44 -3.86
N PHE A 106 -29.46 25.00 -3.30
CA PHE A 106 -28.26 25.37 -4.06
C PHE A 106 -27.64 24.17 -4.81
N PHE A 107 -27.59 23.01 -4.16
CA PHE A 107 -27.07 21.77 -4.77
C PHE A 107 -27.96 21.26 -5.92
N GLY A 108 -29.28 21.49 -5.85
CA GLY A 108 -30.20 21.14 -6.94
C GLY A 108 -29.89 21.94 -8.22
N ARG A 109 -29.64 23.26 -8.08
CA ARG A 109 -29.28 24.13 -9.21
C ARG A 109 -27.95 23.73 -9.86
N MET A 110 -27.01 23.22 -9.08
CA MET A 110 -25.73 22.72 -9.61
C MET A 110 -25.95 21.45 -10.46
N VAL A 111 -26.80 20.53 -10.01
CA VAL A 111 -27.14 19.30 -10.75
C VAL A 111 -27.92 19.61 -12.04
N GLU A 112 -28.78 20.62 -12.02
CA GLU A 112 -29.49 21.10 -13.23
C GLU A 112 -28.58 21.80 -14.25
N ALA A 113 -27.45 22.35 -13.81
CA ALA A 113 -26.44 22.94 -14.69
C ALA A 113 -25.54 21.89 -15.37
N VAL A 114 -25.41 20.69 -14.80
CA VAL A 114 -24.61 19.58 -15.38
C VAL A 114 -25.05 19.22 -16.81
N PRO A 115 -26.33 18.97 -17.12
CA PRO A 115 -26.75 18.66 -18.48
C PRO A 115 -26.58 19.83 -19.46
N GLN A 116 -26.68 21.09 -19.00
CA GLN A 116 -26.45 22.29 -19.82
C GLN A 116 -24.96 22.45 -20.20
N ILE A 117 -24.06 22.04 -19.30
CA ILE A 117 -22.62 22.01 -19.56
C ILE A 117 -22.27 20.81 -20.44
N ALA A 118 -22.88 19.65 -20.20
CA ALA A 118 -22.64 18.43 -20.99
C ALA A 118 -23.16 18.55 -22.43
N SER A 119 -24.30 19.22 -22.66
CA SER A 119 -24.83 19.48 -24.02
C SER A 119 -23.90 20.36 -24.85
N ASN A 120 -23.14 21.26 -24.21
CA ASN A 120 -22.14 22.10 -24.87
C ASN A 120 -20.84 21.35 -25.18
N ILE A 121 -20.66 20.12 -24.66
CA ILE A 121 -19.46 19.28 -24.84
C ILE A 121 -19.72 18.10 -25.82
N THR A 122 -20.98 17.73 -26.09
CA THR A 122 -21.31 16.40 -26.68
C THR A 122 -21.30 16.29 -28.21
N MET A 123 -20.99 17.34 -28.98
CA MET A 123 -21.07 17.22 -30.46
C MET A 123 -19.79 16.74 -31.17
N GLU A 124 -18.62 16.71 -30.54
CA GLU A 124 -17.35 16.42 -31.26
C GLU A 124 -16.53 15.21 -30.72
N ASP A 125 -16.52 14.94 -29.41
CA ASP A 125 -15.56 13.97 -28.81
C ASP A 125 -16.07 12.50 -28.76
N SER A 126 -17.39 12.27 -28.78
CA SER A 126 -18.00 10.94 -28.57
C SER A 126 -17.80 9.96 -29.73
N ARG A 127 -17.77 10.45 -30.98
CA ARG A 127 -17.64 9.60 -32.17
C ARG A 127 -16.20 9.15 -32.40
N LEU A 128 -15.22 9.95 -32.00
CA LEU A 128 -13.79 9.65 -32.16
C LEU A 128 -13.36 8.54 -31.18
N LYS A 129 -13.73 8.65 -29.89
CA LYS A 129 -13.36 7.65 -28.88
C LYS A 129 -14.02 6.28 -29.11
N ALA A 130 -15.28 6.25 -29.56
CA ALA A 130 -15.98 4.98 -29.82
C ALA A 130 -15.34 4.18 -30.97
N ASN A 131 -14.96 4.85 -32.07
CA ASN A 131 -14.29 4.19 -33.20
C ASN A 131 -12.88 3.70 -32.85
N THR A 132 -12.15 4.43 -32.00
CA THR A 132 -10.83 4.01 -31.52
C THR A 132 -10.92 2.77 -30.64
N ILE A 133 -11.86 2.73 -29.68
CA ILE A 133 -12.04 1.57 -28.79
C ILE A 133 -12.49 0.33 -29.58
N TYR A 134 -13.42 0.49 -30.53
CA TYR A 134 -13.88 -0.61 -31.39
C TYR A 134 -12.74 -1.21 -32.22
N ASN A 135 -11.92 -0.36 -32.86
CA ASN A 135 -10.79 -0.80 -33.69
C ASN A 135 -9.69 -1.49 -32.84
N MET A 136 -9.42 -1.00 -31.62
CA MET A 136 -8.50 -1.68 -30.71
C MET A 136 -9.00 -3.08 -30.33
N SER A 137 -10.29 -3.24 -30.02
CA SER A 137 -10.90 -4.53 -29.67
C SER A 137 -10.88 -5.51 -30.85
N GLU A 138 -11.14 -5.03 -32.06
CA GLU A 138 -11.07 -5.83 -33.29
C GLU A 138 -9.63 -6.31 -33.54
N LYS A 139 -8.64 -5.42 -33.39
CA LYS A 139 -7.22 -5.77 -33.58
C LYS A 139 -6.71 -6.78 -32.56
N ILE A 140 -7.14 -6.69 -31.30
CA ILE A 140 -6.79 -7.68 -30.27
C ILE A 140 -7.40 -9.04 -30.61
N THR A 141 -8.70 -9.08 -30.91
CA THR A 141 -9.41 -10.33 -31.25
C THR A 141 -8.80 -11.01 -32.48
N ASN A 142 -8.47 -10.24 -33.52
CA ASN A 142 -7.86 -10.78 -34.73
C ASN A 142 -6.45 -11.34 -34.48
N ARG A 143 -5.64 -10.70 -33.62
CA ARG A 143 -4.33 -11.22 -33.21
C ARG A 143 -4.44 -12.48 -32.35
N THR A 144 -5.42 -12.55 -31.45
CA THR A 144 -5.68 -13.75 -30.66
C THR A 144 -6.15 -14.90 -31.54
N SER A 145 -7.02 -14.63 -32.51
CA SER A 145 -7.50 -15.63 -33.47
C SER A 145 -6.37 -16.17 -34.35
N SER A 146 -5.50 -15.30 -34.88
CA SER A 146 -4.35 -15.74 -35.67
C SER A 146 -3.38 -16.59 -34.83
N PHE A 147 -3.08 -16.16 -33.61
CA PHE A 147 -2.22 -16.91 -32.69
C PHE A 147 -2.80 -18.30 -32.37
N ILE A 148 -4.09 -18.40 -32.04
CA ILE A 148 -4.72 -19.70 -31.73
C ILE A 148 -4.70 -20.64 -32.94
N ASN A 149 -4.89 -20.11 -34.15
CA ASN A 149 -4.79 -20.90 -35.37
C ASN A 149 -3.35 -21.36 -35.62
N ASP A 150 -2.36 -20.49 -35.47
CA ASP A 150 -0.94 -20.83 -35.63
C ASP A 150 -0.49 -21.90 -34.61
N PHE A 151 -0.98 -21.85 -33.37
CA PHE A 151 -0.74 -22.89 -32.36
C PHE A 151 -1.35 -24.25 -32.72
N LYS A 152 -2.48 -24.28 -33.45
CA LYS A 152 -3.11 -25.54 -33.87
C LYS A 152 -2.43 -26.17 -35.08
N PHE A 153 -1.77 -25.40 -35.94
CA PHE A 153 -1.10 -25.91 -37.14
C PHE A 153 0.37 -26.33 -36.92
N ASN A 154 1.02 -25.91 -35.82
CA ASN A 154 2.44 -26.21 -35.55
C ASN A 154 2.67 -27.43 -34.63
N ARG A 155 1.66 -28.28 -34.41
CA ARG A 155 1.80 -29.61 -33.79
C ARG A 155 1.80 -30.68 -34.89
N LYS A 156 2.94 -30.89 -35.55
CA LYS A 156 3.28 -32.13 -36.24
C LYS A 156 4.78 -32.36 -36.23
#